data_AF-A0A069D666-F1
#
_entry.id   AF-A0A069D666-F1
#
_cell.length_a   1.000
_cell.length_b   1.000
_cell.length_c   1.000
_cell.angle_alpha   90.00
_cell.angle_beta   90.00
_cell.angle_gamma   90.00
#
_symmetry.space_group_name_H-M   'P 1'
#
loop_
_entity.id
_entity.type
_entity.pdbx_description
1 polymer ?
#
loop_
_entity_poly.entity_id
_entity_poly.type
_entity_poly.pdbx_seq_one_letter_code
_entity_poly.pdbx_strand_id
1 'polypeptide(L)' 'MATRTVYITVRLDITNDKTNQITDEDMENIISETDYNFGNVGDFELETEICGQNE' A
#
# COMPACT_ATOMS: atom_id res chain seq x y z
N MET A 1 28.64 -6.26 -8.67
CA MET A 1 27.59 -5.60 -7.89
C MET A 1 26.68 -6.69 -7.34
N ALA A 2 26.31 -6.65 -6.06
CA ALA A 2 25.49 -7.68 -5.46
C ALA A 2 24.00 -7.30 -5.57
N THR A 3 23.17 -8.25 -6.02
CA THR A 3 21.71 -8.12 -6.12
C THR A 3 21.10 -9.26 -5.33
N ARG A 4 20.13 -8.96 -4.45
CA ARG A 4 19.36 -9.95 -3.70
C ARG A 4 17.89 -9.54 -3.72
N THR A 5 17.03 -10.46 -4.13
CA THR A 5 15.57 -10.29 -4.08
C THR A 5 15.07 -10.85 -2.75
N VAL A 6 14.18 -10.12 -2.09
CA VAL A 6 13.50 -10.55 -0.85
C VAL A 6 12.03 -10.22 -0.99
N TYR A 7 11.17 -11.12 -0.56
CA TYR A 7 9.73 -10.90 -0.48
C TYR A 7 9.39 -10.45 0.94
N ILE A 8 8.59 -9.40 1.05
CA ILE A 8 8.13 -8.88 2.34
C ILE A 8 6.61 -8.89 2.38
N THR A 9 6.06 -9.05 3.57
CA THR A 9 4.65 -8.83 3.82
C THR A 9 4.50 -7.42 4.40
N VAL A 10 3.71 -6.58 3.73
CA VAL A 10 3.44 -5.19 4.12
C VAL A 10 2.01 -5.09 4.59
N ARG A 11 1.79 -4.38 5.70
CA ARG A 11 0.47 -3.92 6.11
C ARG A 11 0.31 -2.46 5.72
N LEU A 12 -0.83 -2.16 5.11
CA LEU A 12 -1.24 -0.83 4.67
C LEU A 12 -2.47 -0.42 5.46
N ASP A 13 -2.38 0.72 6.14
CA ASP A 13 -3.54 1.42 6.66
C ASP A 13 -3.92 2.54 5.68
N ILE A 14 -5.14 2.46 5.15
CA ILE A 14 -5.64 3.38 4.13
C ILE A 14 -6.79 4.17 4.76
N THR A 15 -6.67 5.50 4.70
CA THR A 15 -7.70 6.41 5.21
C THR A 15 -8.08 7.44 4.15
N ASN A 16 -9.34 7.87 4.17
CA ASN A 16 -9.86 8.93 3.32
C ASN A 16 -10.96 9.67 4.11
N ASP A 17 -10.75 10.95 4.41
CA ASP A 17 -11.68 11.77 5.20
C ASP A 17 -12.92 12.24 4.41
N LYS A 18 -12.91 12.07 3.08
CA LYS A 18 -13.95 12.56 2.18
C LYS A 18 -15.03 11.52 1.88
N THR A 19 -14.87 10.29 2.35
CA THR A 19 -15.86 9.22 2.18
C THR A 19 -16.14 8.52 3.49
N ASN A 20 -17.40 8.08 3.66
CA ASN A 20 -17.83 7.30 4.82
C ASN A 20 -17.53 5.80 4.65
N GLN A 21 -17.18 5.36 3.44
CA GLN A 21 -16.88 3.97 3.14
C GLN A 21 -15.81 3.90 2.05
N ILE A 22 -14.82 3.04 2.29
CA ILE A 22 -13.86 2.60 1.30
C ILE A 22 -14.38 1.29 0.71
N THR A 23 -14.52 1.22 -0.60
CA THR A 23 -15.07 0.07 -1.30
C THR A 23 -13.99 -0.87 -1.83
N ASP A 24 -14.37 -2.09 -2.20
CA ASP A 24 -13.45 -3.03 -2.83
C ASP A 24 -12.89 -2.50 -4.17
N GLU A 25 -13.68 -1.74 -4.94
CA GLU A 25 -13.23 -1.10 -6.19
C GLU A 25 -12.16 -0.03 -5.93
N ASP A 26 -12.31 0.75 -4.84
CA ASP A 26 -11.26 1.68 -4.41
C ASP A 26 -9.96 0.94 -4.07
N MET A 27 -10.06 -0.24 -3.43
CA MET A 27 -8.88 -1.06 -3.11
C MET A 27 -8.19 -1.62 -4.36
N GLU A 28 -8.95 -2.10 -5.33
CA GLU A 28 -8.38 -2.57 -6.60
C GLU A 28 -7.64 -1.43 -7.34
N ASN A 29 -8.23 -0.23 -7.36
CA ASN A 29 -7.59 0.95 -7.96
C ASN A 29 -6.31 1.34 -7.22
N ILE A 30 -6.33 1.41 -5.88
CA ILE A 30 -5.15 1.75 -5.08
C ILE A 30 -4.04 0.72 -5.29
N ILE A 31 -4.33 -0.58 -5.27
CA ILE A 31 -3.31 -1.63 -5.46
C ILE A 31 -2.71 -1.60 -6.88
N SER A 32 -3.52 -1.25 -7.88
CA SER A 32 -3.12 -1.23 -9.30
C SER A 32 -2.36 0.05 -9.69
N GLU A 33 -2.76 1.21 -9.17
CA GLU A 33 -2.16 2.51 -9.51
C GLU A 33 -0.96 2.88 -8.62
N THR A 34 -0.84 2.29 -7.43
CA THR A 34 0.33 2.50 -6.58
C THR A 34 1.51 1.70 -7.13
N ASP A 35 2.33 2.33 -7.98
CA ASP A 35 3.77 2.03 -7.94
C ASP A 35 4.15 2.07 -6.46
N TYR A 36 4.61 0.97 -5.86
CA TYR A 36 4.88 0.81 -4.41
C TYR A 36 6.02 1.72 -3.88
N ASN A 37 6.03 2.98 -4.29
CA ASN A 37 6.49 4.10 -3.50
C ASN A 37 5.53 4.27 -2.33
N PHE A 38 6.01 4.04 -1.12
CA PHE A 38 5.27 4.24 0.11
C PHE A 38 4.98 5.74 0.33
N GLY A 39 3.99 6.26 -0.39
CA GLY A 39 3.54 7.66 -0.36
C GLY A 39 2.03 7.76 -0.66
N ASN A 40 1.50 8.98 -0.67
CA ASN A 40 0.07 9.23 -0.84
C ASN A 40 -0.40 9.00 -2.28
N VAL A 41 -1.62 8.48 -2.43
CA VAL A 41 -2.27 8.22 -3.73
C VAL A 41 -3.55 9.03 -3.79
N GLY A 42 -3.60 10.07 -4.62
CA GLY A 42 -4.76 10.97 -4.65
C GLY A 42 -5.06 11.61 -3.28
N ASP A 43 -6.28 11.43 -2.79
CA ASP A 43 -6.74 11.88 -1.46
C ASP A 43 -6.56 10.80 -0.37
N PHE A 44 -5.92 9.68 -0.67
CA PHE A 44 -5.69 8.61 0.28
C PHE A 44 -4.32 8.77 0.95
N GLU A 45 -4.34 8.83 2.28
CA GLU A 45 -3.12 8.76 3.10
C GLU A 45 -2.80 7.30 3.41
N LEU A 46 -1.55 6.91 3.15
CA LEU A 46 -1.06 5.54 3.34
C LEU A 46 -0.02 5.54 4.46
N GLU A 47 -0.30 4.77 5.51
CA GLU A 47 0.71 4.40 6.51
C GLU A 47 1.16 2.95 6.26
N THR A 48 2.47 2.74 6.15
CA THR A 48 3.04 1.45 5.75
C THR A 48 3.95 0.89 6.82
N GLU A 49 3.74 -0.37 7.18
CA GLU A 49 4.63 -1.11 8.09
C GLU A 49 5.07 -2.42 7.44
N ILE A 50 6.37 -2.73 7.54
CA ILE A 50 6.90 -4.03 7.14
C ILE A 50 6.66 -5.02 8.29
N CYS A 51 5.74 -5.96 8.09
CA CYS A 51 5.35 -6.91 9.13
C CYS A 51 6.20 -8.19 9.15
N GLY A 52 7.04 -8.41 8.13
CA GLY A 52 7.93 -9.55 8.08
C GLY A 52 8.58 -9.76 6.72
N GLN A 53 9.66 -10.54 6.71
CA GLN A 53 10.24 -11.10 5.50
C GLN A 53 9.65 -12.49 5.29
N ASN A 54 9.20 -12.78 4.07
CA ASN A 54 8.84 -14.14 3.70
C ASN A 54 10.14 -14.85 3.33
N GLU A 55 10.55 -15.83 4.15
CA GLU A 55 11.67 -16.73 3.85
C GLU A 55 11.40 -17.64 2.66
#